data_AF-A0A7W3X8Z1-F1
#
_entry.id   AF-A0A7W3X8Z1-F1
#
_cell.length_a   1.000
_cell.length_b   1.000
_cell.length_c   1.000
_cell.angle_alpha   90.00
_cell.angle_beta   90.00
_cell.angle_gamma   90.00
#
_symmetry.space_group_name_H-M   'P 1'
#
loop_
_entity.id
_entity.type
_entity.pdbx_description
1 polymer ?
#
loop_
_entity_poly.entity_id
_entity_poly.type
_entity_poly.pdbx_seq_one_letter_code
_entity_poly.pdbx_strand_id
1 'polypeptide(L)' 'MTIQIEIDKDKLLYLFEQGVLCAADFRCLNGESKQAVSQLCLTNCAKRLQIKTCTIPISVYKQTH' A
#
# COMPACT_ATOMS: atom_id res chain seq x y z
N MET A 1 5.31 -18.17 15.25
CA MET A 1 3.90 -18.54 15.53
C MET A 1 3.03 -17.64 14.65
N THR A 2 2.21 -18.20 13.76
CA THR A 2 1.37 -17.43 12.82
C THR A 2 -0.08 -17.50 13.25
N ILE A 3 -0.75 -16.35 13.34
CA ILE A 3 -2.16 -16.26 13.74
C ILE A 3 -2.99 -16.01 12.49
N GLN A 4 -4.00 -16.85 12.24
CA GLN A 4 -4.97 -16.64 11.17
C GLN A 4 -6.05 -15.69 11.68
N ILE A 5 -6.19 -14.54 11.05
CA ILE A 5 -7.15 -13.51 11.42
C ILE A 5 -7.85 -13.06 10.14
N GLU A 6 -9.18 -12.99 10.19
CA GLU A 6 -9.97 -12.31 9.18
C GLU A 6 -10.25 -10.89 9.64
N ILE A 7 -10.03 -9.93 8.75
CA ILE A 7 -10.26 -8.52 9.00
C ILE A 7 -11.00 -7.94 7.80
N ASP A 8 -11.98 -7.09 8.11
CA ASP A 8 -12.70 -6.36 7.09
C ASP A 8 -11.77 -5.40 6.32
N LYS A 9 -12.07 -5.21 5.04
CA LYS A 9 -11.29 -4.39 4.11
C LYS A 9 -11.16 -2.94 4.61
N ASP A 10 -12.22 -2.34 5.14
CA ASP A 10 -12.22 -0.94 5.58
C ASP A 10 -11.40 -0.75 6.86
N LYS A 11 -11.48 -1.71 7.78
CA LYS A 11 -10.62 -1.74 8.98
C LYS A 11 -9.14 -1.86 8.60
N LEU A 12 -8.83 -2.69 7.61
CA LEU A 12 -7.48 -2.85 7.12
C LEU A 12 -6.94 -1.56 6.46
N LEU A 13 -7.77 -0.87 5.67
CA LEU A 13 -7.42 0.40 5.06
C LEU A 13 -7.10 1.47 6.13
N TYR A 14 -7.92 1.55 7.18
CA TYR A 14 -7.70 2.47 8.29
C TYR A 14 -6.35 2.25 8.98
N LEU A 15 -5.95 0.98 9.15
CA LEU A 15 -4.64 0.63 9.73
C LEU A 15 -3.48 1.01 8.78
N PHE A 16 -3.67 0.87 7.47
CA PHE A 16 -2.71 1.38 6.48
C PHE A 16 -2.60 2.90 6.50
N GLU A 17 -3.73 3.62 6.62
CA GLU A 17 -3.75 5.09 6.70
C GLU A 17 -3.00 5.60 7.94
N GLN A 18 -3.10 4.89 9.07
CA GLN A 18 -2.30 5.19 10.27
C GLN A 18 -0.80 4.83 10.13
N GLY A 19 -0.42 4.03 9.14
CA GLY A 19 0.97 3.60 8.93
C GLY A 19 1.48 2.59 9.95
N VAL A 20 0.58 1.95 10.72
CA VAL A 20 0.93 0.92 11.71
C VAL A 20 1.17 -0.45 11.10
N LEU A 21 0.66 -0.70 9.90
CA LEU A 21 0.85 -1.92 9.13
C LEU A 21 1.30 -1.57 7.71
N CYS A 22 2.08 -2.46 7.09
CA CYS A 22 2.44 -2.38 5.68
C CYS A 22 1.98 -3.66 4.95
N ALA A 23 1.76 -3.59 3.63
CA ALA A 23 1.41 -4.78 2.84
C ALA A 23 2.45 -5.91 2.97
N ALA A 24 3.70 -5.57 3.29
CA ALA A 24 4.78 -6.53 3.53
C ALA A 24 4.57 -7.38 4.80
N ASP A 25 3.83 -6.88 5.79
CA ASP A 25 3.53 -7.60 7.04
C ASP A 25 2.46 -8.68 6.83
N PHE A 26 1.73 -8.63 5.72
CA PHE A 26 0.66 -9.57 5.41
C PHE A 26 1.16 -10.75 4.58
N ARG A 27 1.13 -11.94 5.18
CA ARG A 27 1.18 -13.21 4.42
C ARG A 27 -0.23 -13.60 4.02
N CYS A 28 -0.66 -13.12 2.86
CA CYS A 28 -1.94 -13.48 2.29
C CYS A 28 -1.94 -14.96 1.86
N LEU A 29 -2.92 -15.72 2.33
CA LEU A 29 -3.08 -17.15 2.00
C LEU A 29 -3.74 -17.37 0.63
N ASN A 30 -4.53 -16.39 0.16
CA ASN A 30 -5.24 -16.43 -1.11
C ASN A 30 -4.78 -15.31 -2.05
N GLY A 31 -4.80 -15.59 -3.36
CA GLY A 31 -4.45 -14.61 -4.40
C GLY A 31 -5.36 -13.38 -4.38
N GLU A 32 -6.66 -13.56 -4.13
CA GLU A 32 -7.64 -12.47 -4.03
C GLU A 32 -7.33 -11.52 -2.87
N SER A 33 -7.03 -12.06 -1.69
CA SER A 33 -6.63 -11.27 -0.52
C SER A 33 -5.32 -10.52 -0.79
N LYS A 34 -4.35 -11.15 -1.48
CA LYS A 34 -3.09 -10.50 -1.87
C LYS A 34 -3.33 -9.30 -2.79
N GLN A 35 -4.19 -9.46 -3.78
CA GLN A 35 -4.53 -8.38 -4.70
C GLN A 35 -5.26 -7.24 -3.99
N ALA A 36 -6.21 -7.56 -3.11
CA ALA A 36 -6.93 -6.58 -2.29
C ALA A 36 -5.98 -5.78 -1.39
N VAL A 37 -5.11 -6.46 -0.64
CA VAL A 37 -4.11 -5.83 0.25
C VAL A 37 -3.17 -4.91 -0.53
N SER A 38 -2.68 -5.37 -1.70
CA SER A 38 -1.80 -4.57 -2.57
C SER A 38 -2.49 -3.30 -3.09
N GLN A 39 -3.73 -3.43 -3.58
CA GLN A 39 -4.54 -2.30 -4.05
C GLN A 39 -4.82 -1.27 -2.96
N LEU A 40 -5.15 -1.72 -1.74
CA LEU A 40 -5.36 -0.84 -0.58
C LEU A 40 -4.08 -0.09 -0.21
N CYS A 41 -2.95 -0.80 -0.16
CA CYS A 41 -1.66 -0.21 0.16
C CYS A 41 -1.24 0.83 -0.89
N LEU A 42 -1.39 0.53 -2.18
CA LEU A 42 -1.07 1.47 -3.27
C LEU A 42 -1.98 2.70 -3.23
N THR A 43 -3.27 2.52 -2.96
CA THR A 43 -4.23 3.63 -2.84
C THR A 43 -3.84 4.56 -1.69
N ASN A 44 -3.52 4.00 -0.53
CA ASN A 44 -3.05 4.78 0.62
C ASN A 44 -1.71 5.49 0.33
N CYS A 45 -0.74 4.79 -0.27
CA CYS A 45 0.54 5.40 -0.66
C CYS A 45 0.35 6.54 -1.66
N ALA A 46 -0.50 6.38 -2.68
CA ALA A 46 -0.81 7.41 -3.64
C ALA A 46 -1.44 8.65 -2.99
N LYS A 47 -2.43 8.45 -2.10
CA LYS A 47 -3.01 9.55 -1.29
C LYS A 47 -1.92 10.28 -0.50
N ARG A 48 -1.03 9.55 0.19
CA ARG A 48 0.07 10.13 0.97
C ARG A 48 1.09 10.90 0.12
N LEU A 49 1.31 10.48 -1.12
CA LEU A 49 2.19 11.18 -2.06
C LEU A 49 1.55 12.46 -2.59
N GLN A 50 0.23 12.49 -2.80
CA GLN A 50 -0.47 13.71 -3.24
C GLN A 50 -0.40 14.85 -2.22
N ILE A 51 -0.37 14.52 -0.92
CA ILE A 51 -0.21 15.51 0.17
C ILE A 51 1.24 16.00 0.31
N LYS A 52 2.23 15.22 -0.16
CA LYS A 52 3.62 15.65 -0.19
C LYS A 52 3.84 16.41 -1.49
N THR A 53 3.76 17.73 -1.45
CA THR A 53 4.25 18.59 -2.54
C THR A 53 5.73 18.31 -2.72
N CYS A 54 6.03 17.42 -3.65
CA CYS A 54 7.40 17.07 -3.99
C CYS A 54 7.94 18.23 -4.84
N THR A 55 8.63 19.19 -4.22
CA THR A 55 9.35 20.27 -4.91
C THR A 55 10.65 19.76 -5.54
N ILE A 56 10.68 18.49 -5.95
CA ILE A 56 11.83 17.91 -6.63
C ILE A 56 11.53 18.05 -8.13
N PRO A 57 12.31 18.84 -8.89
CA PRO A 57 12.18 18.87 -10.33
C PRO A 57 12.49 17.46 -10.84
N ILE A 58 11.47 16.76 -11.33
CA ILE A 58 11.65 15.45 -11.95
C ILE A 58 12.32 15.71 -13.30
N SER A 59 13.65 15.68 -13.35
CA SER A 59 14.38 15.47 -14.59
C SER A 59 14.08 14.05 -15.05
N VAL A 60 13.04 13.92 -15.88
CA VAL A 60 12.71 12.69 -16.60
C VAL A 60 13.94 12.30 -17.42
N TYR A 61 14.72 11.35 -16.91
CA TYR A 61 15.79 10.75 -17.68
C TYR A 61 15.13 9.90 -18.76
N LYS A 62 15.08 10.46 -19.97
CA LYS A 62 14.58 9.80 -21.18
C LYS A 62 15.47 8.58 -21.44
N GLN A 63 14.98 7.37 -21.17
CA GLN A 63 15.65 6.16 -21.64
C GLN A 63 15.51 6.10 -23.17
N THR A 64 16.57 6.49 -23.87
CA THR A 64 16.73 6.23 -25.31
C THR A 64 16.98 4.74 -25.50
N HIS A 65 16.04 4.07 -26.14
CA HIS A 65 16.22 2.74 -26.74
C HIS A 65 17.02 2.85 -28.04
#